data_AF-A0A7G8QFJ3-F1
#
_entry.id   AF-A0A7G8QFJ3-F1
#
_cell.length_a   1.000
_cell.length_b   1.000
_cell.length_c   1.000
_cell.angle_alpha   90.00
_cell.angle_beta   90.00
_cell.angle_gamma   90.00
#
_symmetry.space_group_name_H-M   'P 1'
#
loop_
_entity.id
_entity.type
_entity.pdbx_description
1 polymer ?
#
loop_
_entity_poly.entity_id
_entity_poly.type
_entity_poly.pdbx_seq_one_letter_code
_entity_poly.pdbx_strand_id
1 'polypeptide(L)'
;MKYQALIIASALAMAGCSAQGDTASQQRASIQKIRSETLSKLYTLHPEARSDIQHSDGYAVFSSNSSKILVFGFGSGYGVVKNTHTGKDTYMKMAQGGAGLGVGVKQQRTVLVFHDKEALNHFITQGYVVGADANAAAKYDDKGVAPVAASANGIAKDTASLPSKVNVYEITEKGLAAQAMLNGYKYWPDDELNK
;
A
#
# COMPACT_ATOMS: atom_id res chain seq x y z
N MET A 1 -24.21 8.31 -40.85
CA MET A 1 -22.78 8.68 -40.67
C MET A 1 -22.55 9.74 -39.57
N LYS A 2 -23.33 9.74 -38.47
CA LYS A 2 -23.16 10.70 -37.35
C LYS A 2 -22.79 10.07 -36.00
N TYR A 3 -22.71 8.74 -35.93
CA TYR A 3 -22.36 8.00 -34.70
C TYR A 3 -20.91 7.48 -34.68
N GLN A 4 -20.19 7.53 -35.80
CA GLN A 4 -18.80 7.06 -35.87
C GLN A 4 -17.79 8.08 -35.32
N ALA A 5 -18.17 9.35 -35.17
CA ALA A 5 -17.30 10.37 -34.60
C ALA A 5 -17.29 10.38 -33.05
N LEU A 6 -18.20 9.65 -32.40
CA LEU A 6 -18.30 9.66 -30.93
C LEU A 6 -17.41 8.62 -30.22
N ILE A 7 -16.76 7.72 -30.98
CA ILE A 7 -15.95 6.63 -30.41
C ILE A 7 -14.45 7.02 -30.30
N ILE A 8 -14.02 8.14 -30.90
CA ILE A 8 -12.59 8.53 -30.95
C ILE A 8 -12.17 9.47 -29.79
N ALA A 9 -13.08 9.81 -28.87
CA ALA A 9 -12.76 10.70 -27.73
C ALA A 9 -12.48 9.97 -26.41
N SER A 10 -12.37 8.63 -26.39
CA SER A 10 -12.21 7.86 -25.15
C SER A 10 -10.82 7.23 -24.95
N ALA A 11 -9.82 7.62 -25.75
CA ALA A 11 -8.48 7.02 -25.72
C ALA A 11 -7.41 7.79 -24.91
N LEU A 12 -7.74 8.90 -24.24
CA LEU A 12 -6.79 9.66 -23.42
C LEU A 12 -7.35 9.96 -22.03
N ALA A 13 -7.33 8.97 -21.13
CA ALA A 13 -7.17 9.18 -19.68
C ALA A 13 -7.10 7.84 -18.92
N MET A 14 -6.33 6.86 -19.41
CA MET A 14 -5.74 5.87 -18.50
C MET A 14 -4.37 6.38 -18.03
N ALA A 15 -4.32 7.64 -17.58
CA ALA A 15 -3.31 8.02 -16.61
C ALA A 15 -3.73 7.31 -15.31
N GLY A 16 -3.35 6.03 -15.20
CA GLY A 16 -3.26 5.39 -13.90
C GLY A 16 -2.52 6.37 -12.98
N CYS A 17 -2.97 6.50 -11.74
CA CYS A 17 -2.35 7.37 -10.74
C CYS A 17 -0.90 6.92 -10.52
N SER A 18 0.01 7.32 -11.40
CA SER A 18 1.43 7.09 -11.31
C SER A 18 2.04 8.13 -10.39
N ALA A 19 3.24 7.85 -9.90
CA ALA A 19 4.00 8.85 -9.18
C ALA A 19 4.18 10.10 -10.05
N GLN A 20 4.13 11.28 -9.43
CA GLN A 20 4.25 12.54 -10.15
C GLN A 20 5.66 12.68 -10.78
N GLY A 21 5.72 12.97 -12.07
CA GLY A 21 6.96 13.19 -12.83
C GLY A 21 6.92 12.55 -14.22
N ASP A 22 7.62 13.16 -15.18
CA ASP A 22 7.65 12.71 -16.59
C ASP A 22 8.76 11.69 -16.86
N THR A 23 9.74 11.60 -15.96
CA THR A 23 10.87 10.66 -16.04
C THR A 23 10.91 9.76 -14.82
N ALA A 24 11.50 8.57 -14.96
CA ALA A 24 11.70 7.64 -13.83
C ALA A 24 12.43 8.32 -12.66
N SER A 25 13.43 9.15 -12.93
CA SER A 25 14.16 9.90 -11.89
C SER A 25 13.25 10.87 -11.11
N GLN A 26 12.41 11.63 -11.83
CA GLN A 26 11.45 12.54 -11.20
C GLN A 26 10.39 11.79 -10.38
N GLN A 27 9.90 10.67 -10.91
CA GLN A 27 8.94 9.81 -10.20
C GLN A 27 9.55 9.25 -8.91
N ARG A 28 10.78 8.73 -8.97
CA ARG A 28 11.53 8.28 -7.78
C ARG A 28 11.70 9.39 -6.75
N ALA A 29 12.07 10.60 -7.20
CA ALA A 29 12.22 11.76 -6.32
C ALA A 29 10.89 12.15 -5.65
N SER A 30 9.79 12.12 -6.39
CA SER A 30 8.44 12.35 -5.86
C SER A 30 8.05 11.31 -4.80
N ILE A 31 8.31 10.02 -5.06
CA ILE A 31 8.06 8.95 -4.10
C ILE A 31 8.92 9.12 -2.83
N GLN A 32 10.20 9.48 -2.99
CA GLN A 32 11.09 9.74 -1.85
C GLN A 32 10.64 10.93 -1.01
N LYS A 33 10.13 11.99 -1.64
CA LYS A 33 9.52 13.13 -0.95
C LYS A 33 8.32 12.70 -0.14
N ILE A 34 7.39 11.95 -0.76
CA ILE A 34 6.21 11.37 -0.10
C ILE A 34 6.60 10.51 1.10
N ARG A 35 7.65 9.67 0.95
CA ARG A 35 8.18 8.86 2.06
C ARG A 35 8.58 9.74 3.24
N SER A 36 9.41 10.76 2.99
CA SER A 36 9.91 11.65 4.04
C SER A 36 8.80 12.40 4.76
N GLU A 37 7.84 12.95 4.01
CA GLU A 37 6.67 13.65 4.55
C GLU A 37 5.79 12.72 5.39
N THR A 38 5.53 11.52 4.89
CA THR A 38 4.71 10.52 5.58
C THR A 38 5.37 10.07 6.88
N LEU A 39 6.68 9.79 6.88
CA LEU A 39 7.40 9.40 8.09
C LEU A 39 7.43 10.53 9.12
N SER A 40 7.65 11.78 8.69
CA SER A 40 7.59 12.95 9.57
C SER A 40 6.22 13.07 10.26
N LYS A 41 5.15 12.90 9.48
CA LYS A 41 3.78 12.90 10.00
C LYS A 41 3.51 11.70 10.92
N LEU A 42 3.95 10.51 10.52
CA LEU A 42 3.82 9.29 11.32
C LEU A 42 4.45 9.49 12.70
N TYR A 43 5.66 10.03 12.77
CA TYR A 43 6.34 10.22 14.05
C TYR A 43 5.74 11.30 14.94
N THR A 44 4.92 12.19 14.37
CA THR A 44 4.13 13.14 15.15
C THR A 44 2.88 12.48 15.75
N LEU A 45 2.26 11.57 15.00
CA LEU A 45 1.03 10.86 15.41
C LEU A 45 1.32 9.65 16.30
N HIS A 46 2.43 8.96 16.03
CA HIS A 46 2.89 7.70 16.62
C HIS A 46 4.39 7.79 16.90
N PRO A 47 4.82 8.47 17.99
CA PRO A 47 6.23 8.61 18.32
C PRO A 47 6.98 7.28 18.45
N GLU A 48 6.28 6.22 18.90
CA GLU A 48 6.77 4.85 19.01
C GLU A 48 7.26 4.28 17.66
N ALA A 49 6.65 4.70 16.55
CA ALA A 49 7.02 4.22 15.22
C ALA A 49 8.46 4.59 14.83
N ARG A 50 9.08 5.59 15.48
CA ARG A 50 10.51 5.88 15.31
C ARG A 50 11.36 4.67 15.71
N SER A 51 11.07 4.08 16.87
CA SER A 51 11.80 2.92 17.37
C SER A 51 11.55 1.71 16.49
N ASP A 52 10.30 1.47 16.11
CA ASP A 52 9.94 0.34 15.26
C ASP A 52 10.67 0.38 13.93
N ILE A 53 10.71 1.54 13.25
CA ILE A 53 11.41 1.69 11.97
C ILE A 53 12.93 1.58 12.14
N GLN A 54 13.49 2.16 13.20
CA GLN A 54 14.94 2.10 13.47
C GLN A 54 15.45 0.66 13.68
N HIS A 55 14.64 -0.20 14.31
CA HIS A 55 15.03 -1.58 14.63
C HIS A 55 14.46 -2.62 13.65
N SER A 56 13.89 -2.17 12.52
CA SER A 56 13.31 -3.05 11.50
C SER A 56 14.33 -3.58 10.50
N ASP A 57 14.03 -4.72 9.87
CA ASP A 57 14.75 -5.24 8.70
C ASP A 57 14.48 -4.42 7.42
N GLY A 58 13.36 -3.70 7.42
CA GLY A 58 12.95 -2.82 6.33
C GLY A 58 11.59 -2.18 6.58
N TYR A 59 11.26 -1.17 5.80
CA TYR A 59 9.94 -0.54 5.87
C TYR A 59 9.46 -0.10 4.49
N ALA A 60 8.15 -0.09 4.30
CA ALA A 60 7.52 0.38 3.08
C ALA A 60 6.62 1.58 3.37
N VAL A 61 6.61 2.55 2.47
CA VAL A 61 5.71 3.70 2.52
C VAL A 61 4.94 3.80 1.22
N PHE A 62 3.62 3.74 1.31
CA PHE A 62 2.70 3.82 0.18
C PHE A 62 1.81 5.05 0.26
N SER A 63 1.54 5.63 -0.91
CA SER A 63 0.48 6.58 -1.17
C SER A 63 -0.61 5.89 -1.95
N SER A 64 -1.86 6.02 -1.53
CA SER A 64 -2.99 5.44 -2.25
C SER A 64 -4.19 6.35 -2.32
N ASN A 65 -4.88 6.28 -3.45
CA ASN A 65 -6.19 6.87 -3.65
C ASN A 65 -7.18 5.74 -3.90
N SER A 66 -8.25 5.70 -3.11
CA SER A 66 -9.35 4.75 -3.28
C SER A 66 -10.66 5.49 -3.48
N SER A 67 -11.48 4.99 -4.38
CA SER A 67 -12.82 5.46 -4.69
C SER A 67 -13.82 4.34 -4.42
N LYS A 68 -14.98 4.72 -3.91
CA LYS A 68 -16.07 3.82 -3.58
C LYS A 68 -17.36 4.34 -4.18
N ILE A 69 -18.07 3.45 -4.87
CA ILE A 69 -19.33 3.73 -5.53
C ILE A 69 -20.28 2.56 -5.26
N LEU A 70 -21.36 2.83 -4.51
CA LEU A 70 -22.38 1.86 -4.14
C LEU A 70 -21.79 0.65 -3.40
N VAL A 71 -21.67 -0.50 -4.06
CA VAL A 71 -21.14 -1.75 -3.49
C VAL A 71 -19.71 -2.03 -3.92
N PHE A 72 -19.12 -1.23 -4.81
CA PHE A 72 -17.79 -1.47 -5.36
C PHE A 72 -16.79 -0.43 -4.87
N GLY A 73 -15.63 -0.89 -4.41
CA GLY A 73 -14.47 -0.08 -4.08
C GLY A 73 -13.29 -0.46 -4.95
N PHE A 74 -12.56 0.53 -5.44
CA PHE A 74 -11.31 0.34 -6.17
C PHE A 74 -10.31 1.40 -5.76
N GLY A 75 -9.03 1.09 -5.83
CA GLY A 75 -7.97 2.02 -5.51
C GLY A 75 -6.67 1.65 -6.18
N SER A 76 -5.78 2.62 -6.26
CA SER A 76 -4.42 2.41 -6.73
C SER A 76 -3.46 3.28 -5.94
N GLY A 77 -2.21 2.88 -5.97
CA GLY A 77 -1.15 3.55 -5.25
C GLY A 77 0.22 3.17 -5.73
N TYR A 78 1.20 3.84 -5.15
CA TYR A 78 2.61 3.62 -5.39
C TYR A 78 3.38 3.91 -4.11
N GLY A 79 4.58 3.37 -4.02
CA GLY A 79 5.39 3.49 -2.82
C GLY A 79 6.82 3.05 -3.03
N VAL A 80 7.54 3.03 -1.91
CA VAL A 80 8.92 2.57 -1.86
C VAL A 80 9.13 1.71 -0.63
N VAL A 81 9.89 0.63 -0.80
CA VAL A 81 10.41 -0.22 0.26
C VAL A 81 11.88 0.11 0.47
N LYS A 82 12.25 0.42 1.70
CA LYS A 82 13.63 0.55 2.14
C LYS A 82 14.04 -0.76 2.80
N ASN A 83 15.09 -1.39 2.27
CA ASN A 83 15.81 -2.43 3.00
C ASN A 83 16.87 -1.75 3.89
N THR A 84 16.79 -1.91 5.20
CA THR A 84 17.68 -1.21 6.14
C THR A 84 19.09 -1.80 6.13
N HIS A 85 19.23 -3.10 5.85
CA HIS A 85 20.51 -3.80 5.77
C HIS A 85 21.33 -3.41 4.54
N THR A 86 20.68 -3.31 3.37
CA THR A 86 21.39 -3.01 2.10
C THR A 86 21.35 -1.53 1.74
N GLY A 87 20.48 -0.76 2.37
CA GLY A 87 20.21 0.62 1.99
C GLY A 87 19.47 0.77 0.65
N LYS A 88 19.07 -0.33 0.00
CA LYS A 88 18.39 -0.29 -1.30
C LYS A 88 16.94 0.16 -1.16
N ASP A 89 16.52 1.08 -2.03
CA ASP A 89 15.13 1.42 -2.26
C ASP A 89 14.57 0.54 -3.40
N THR A 90 13.40 -0.07 -3.19
CA THR A 90 12.63 -0.75 -4.25
C THR A 90 11.28 -0.07 -4.41
N TYR A 91 11.01 0.43 -5.60
CA TYR A 91 9.77 1.12 -5.92
C TYR A 91 8.67 0.13 -6.26
N MET A 92 7.45 0.38 -5.79
CA MET A 92 6.35 -0.57 -5.89
C MET A 92 5.05 0.10 -6.29
N LYS A 93 4.21 -0.66 -6.99
CA LYS A 93 2.82 -0.33 -7.32
C LYS A 93 1.88 -1.06 -6.35
N MET A 94 0.70 -0.50 -6.17
CA MET A 94 -0.38 -1.09 -5.39
C MET A 94 -1.72 -0.91 -6.11
N ALA A 95 -2.56 -1.94 -6.03
CA ALA A 95 -3.97 -1.86 -6.39
C ALA A 95 -4.84 -2.39 -5.24
N GLN A 96 -6.02 -1.79 -5.09
CA GLN A 96 -7.04 -2.20 -4.15
C GLN A 96 -8.33 -2.48 -4.91
N GLY A 97 -9.04 -3.52 -4.52
CA GLY A 97 -10.39 -3.82 -4.99
C GLY A 97 -11.20 -4.43 -3.86
N GLY A 98 -12.46 -4.08 -3.73
CA GLY A 98 -13.29 -4.58 -2.63
C GLY A 98 -14.77 -4.37 -2.86
N ALA A 99 -15.57 -5.07 -2.05
CA ALA A 99 -17.02 -4.92 -2.04
C ALA A 99 -17.49 -4.41 -0.68
N GLY A 100 -18.44 -3.48 -0.69
CA GLY A 100 -19.07 -2.94 0.51
C GLY A 100 -19.90 -1.69 0.21
N LEU A 101 -21.01 -1.53 0.95
CA LEU A 101 -21.94 -0.41 0.78
C LEU A 101 -21.31 0.92 1.19
N GLY A 102 -21.36 1.93 0.32
CA GLY A 102 -20.91 3.30 0.60
C GLY A 102 -20.54 4.09 -0.64
N VAL A 103 -20.24 5.37 -0.43
CA VAL A 103 -19.78 6.28 -1.48
C VAL A 103 -18.71 7.18 -0.87
N GLY A 104 -17.59 7.36 -1.58
CA GLY A 104 -16.56 8.27 -1.12
C GLY A 104 -15.23 8.10 -1.84
N VAL A 105 -14.36 9.07 -1.63
CA VAL A 105 -12.95 9.00 -2.01
C VAL A 105 -12.10 9.10 -0.75
N LYS A 106 -11.00 8.34 -0.70
CA LYS A 106 -10.06 8.34 0.41
C LYS A 106 -8.65 8.42 -0.13
N GLN A 107 -7.89 9.40 0.37
CA GLN A 107 -6.45 9.51 0.21
C GLN A 107 -5.79 9.02 1.49
N GLN A 108 -4.93 8.02 1.37
CA GLN A 108 -4.32 7.34 2.50
C GLN A 108 -2.82 7.16 2.29
N ARG A 109 -2.07 7.26 3.38
CA ARG A 109 -0.69 6.78 3.47
C ARG A 109 -0.68 5.51 4.31
N THR A 110 0.08 4.51 3.87
CA THR A 110 0.29 3.28 4.63
C THR A 110 1.78 3.07 4.83
N VAL A 111 2.18 2.81 6.06
CA VAL A 111 3.55 2.45 6.43
C VAL A 111 3.56 1.03 6.97
N LEU A 112 4.32 0.15 6.31
CA LEU A 112 4.55 -1.22 6.75
C LEU A 112 5.97 -1.30 7.30
N VAL A 113 6.15 -1.85 8.49
CA VAL A 113 7.45 -2.00 9.14
C VAL A 113 7.73 -3.48 9.34
N PHE A 114 8.74 -4.01 8.66
CA PHE A 114 9.09 -5.42 8.64
C PHE A 114 10.18 -5.71 9.66
N HIS A 115 9.88 -6.55 10.64
CA HIS A 115 10.82 -7.03 11.66
C HIS A 115 11.38 -8.42 11.33
N ASP A 116 11.10 -8.91 10.13
CA ASP A 116 11.56 -10.20 9.62
C ASP A 116 12.07 -10.06 8.18
N LYS A 117 13.34 -10.41 7.98
CA LYS A 117 14.04 -10.34 6.70
C LYS A 117 13.36 -11.18 5.62
N GLU A 118 12.82 -12.34 5.98
CA GLU A 118 12.12 -13.21 5.03
C GLU A 118 10.83 -12.56 4.55
N ALA A 119 10.01 -12.01 5.46
CA ALA A 119 8.81 -11.26 5.12
C ALA A 119 9.11 -10.05 4.23
N LEU A 120 10.16 -9.29 4.53
CA LEU A 120 10.60 -8.17 3.69
C LEU A 120 11.01 -8.63 2.28
N ASN A 121 11.85 -9.65 2.19
CA ASN A 121 12.34 -10.15 0.90
C ASN A 121 11.21 -10.74 0.06
N HIS A 122 10.27 -11.45 0.69
CA HIS A 122 9.08 -11.97 0.03
C HIS A 122 8.23 -10.81 -0.53
N PHE A 123 7.98 -9.78 0.28
CA PHE A 123 7.24 -8.59 -0.15
C PHE A 123 7.89 -7.89 -1.35
N ILE A 124 9.22 -7.73 -1.32
CA ILE A 124 10.00 -7.10 -2.40
C ILE A 124 9.98 -7.94 -3.68
N THR A 125 10.08 -9.27 -3.58
CA THR A 125 10.30 -10.13 -4.76
C THR A 125 9.01 -10.67 -5.36
N GLN A 126 8.07 -11.12 -4.54
CA GLN A 126 6.82 -11.73 -4.97
C GLN A 126 5.65 -10.75 -4.93
N GLY A 127 5.84 -9.60 -4.27
CA GLY A 127 4.71 -8.75 -3.92
C GLY A 127 3.87 -9.38 -2.83
N TYR A 128 2.66 -8.86 -2.65
CA TYR A 128 1.77 -9.32 -1.60
C TYR A 128 0.31 -9.17 -2.01
N VAL A 129 -0.56 -10.12 -1.65
CA VAL A 129 -2.02 -10.01 -1.81
C VAL A 129 -2.69 -10.14 -0.45
N VAL A 130 -3.33 -9.07 0.02
CA VAL A 130 -4.19 -9.08 1.21
C VAL A 130 -5.63 -9.26 0.72
N GLY A 131 -6.48 -10.05 1.39
CA GLY A 131 -7.95 -9.85 1.34
C GLY A 131 -8.79 -10.62 0.32
N ALA A 132 -8.31 -11.72 -0.28
CA ALA A 132 -9.14 -12.50 -1.21
C ALA A 132 -9.86 -13.73 -0.61
N ASP A 133 -9.43 -14.26 0.55
CA ASP A 133 -10.11 -15.41 1.16
C ASP A 133 -9.63 -15.60 2.60
N ALA A 134 -10.55 -15.84 3.54
CA ALA A 134 -10.20 -16.41 4.85
C ALA A 134 -9.47 -17.77 4.69
N ASN A 135 -9.73 -18.48 3.58
CA ASN A 135 -9.04 -19.72 3.19
C ASN A 135 -7.66 -19.51 2.54
N ALA A 136 -7.37 -18.35 1.95
CA ALA A 136 -6.03 -18.03 1.44
C ALA A 136 -5.10 -17.63 2.59
N ALA A 137 -5.64 -16.95 3.60
CA ALA A 137 -4.92 -16.71 4.85
C ALA A 137 -4.56 -18.01 5.58
N ALA A 138 -5.48 -18.98 5.62
CA ALA A 138 -5.27 -20.29 6.24
C ALA A 138 -4.32 -21.20 5.44
N LYS A 139 -4.32 -21.17 4.10
CA LYS A 139 -3.42 -21.99 3.27
C LYS A 139 -1.97 -21.48 3.21
N TYR A 140 -1.71 -20.23 3.59
CA TYR A 140 -0.35 -19.69 3.71
C TYR A 140 0.26 -19.91 5.10
N ASP A 141 -0.57 -20.28 6.10
CA ASP A 141 -0.13 -20.71 7.42
C ASP A 141 0.71 -22.01 7.33
N ASP A 142 0.37 -22.91 6.40
CA ASP A 142 1.14 -24.14 6.11
C ASP A 142 2.55 -23.88 5.52
N LYS A 143 2.88 -22.63 5.15
CA LYS A 143 4.19 -22.23 4.60
C LYS A 143 4.92 -21.15 5.42
N GLY A 144 4.45 -20.85 6.64
CA GLY A 144 5.23 -20.11 7.64
C GLY A 144 5.32 -18.58 7.47
N VAL A 145 4.53 -17.98 6.58
CA VAL A 145 4.42 -16.51 6.45
C VAL A 145 2.96 -16.13 6.61
N ALA A 146 2.57 -15.82 7.85
CA ALA A 146 1.23 -15.35 8.17
C ALA A 146 0.89 -14.11 7.34
N PRO A 147 -0.34 -13.99 6.83
CA PRO A 147 -0.69 -12.87 6.01
C PRO A 147 -0.63 -11.56 6.80
N VAL A 148 -0.09 -10.50 6.17
CA VAL A 148 -0.16 -9.15 6.75
C VAL A 148 -1.64 -8.80 6.88
N ALA A 149 -2.16 -8.88 8.10
CA ALA A 149 -3.48 -8.39 8.45
C ALA A 149 -3.45 -6.86 8.37
N ALA A 150 -3.58 -6.30 7.17
CA ALA A 150 -3.85 -4.89 6.99
C ALA A 150 -5.28 -4.64 7.45
N SER A 151 -5.44 -4.43 8.76
CA SER A 151 -6.73 -4.16 9.36
C SER A 151 -7.21 -2.77 8.93
N ALA A 152 -8.40 -2.73 8.34
CA ALA A 152 -9.08 -1.50 7.94
C ALA A 152 -9.55 -0.62 9.12
N ASN A 153 -9.21 -0.94 10.39
CA ASN A 153 -9.44 -0.12 11.58
C ASN A 153 -8.72 -0.65 12.85
N GLY A 154 -7.59 -1.34 12.72
CA GLY A 154 -6.99 -2.03 13.87
C GLY A 154 -5.49 -2.20 13.75
N ILE A 155 -4.76 -1.25 14.32
CA ILE A 155 -3.55 -1.61 15.06
C ILE A 155 -3.96 -2.81 15.91
N ALA A 156 -3.28 -3.95 15.76
CA ALA A 156 -3.54 -5.11 16.60
C ALA A 156 -3.50 -4.60 18.05
N LYS A 157 -4.66 -4.61 18.71
CA LYS A 157 -4.81 -4.05 20.07
C LYS A 157 -4.15 -4.93 21.13
N ASP A 158 -3.36 -5.90 20.70
CA ASP A 158 -2.57 -6.77 21.54
C ASP A 158 -1.33 -7.24 20.74
N THR A 159 -0.31 -6.38 20.69
CA THR A 159 1.03 -6.73 20.18
C THR A 159 1.84 -7.56 21.18
N ALA A 160 1.26 -7.96 22.33
CA ALA A 160 2.00 -8.64 23.38
C ALA A 160 2.10 -10.16 23.21
N SER A 161 1.35 -10.77 22.28
CA SER A 161 1.23 -12.25 22.21
C SER A 161 1.61 -12.91 20.88
N LEU A 162 2.09 -12.16 19.88
CA LEU A 162 2.68 -12.68 18.65
C LEU A 162 3.80 -11.72 18.22
N PRO A 163 5.00 -12.18 17.78
CA PRO A 163 5.85 -11.31 16.98
C PRO A 163 5.15 -11.13 15.64
N SER A 164 4.27 -10.14 15.52
CA SER A 164 3.78 -9.71 14.21
C SER A 164 5.00 -9.26 13.42
N LYS A 165 5.44 -10.11 12.49
CA LYS A 165 6.59 -9.88 11.60
C LYS A 165 6.50 -8.54 10.85
N VAL A 166 5.31 -7.93 10.81
CA VAL A 166 5.04 -6.64 10.18
C VAL A 166 4.11 -5.78 11.05
N ASN A 167 4.49 -4.55 11.35
CA ASN A 167 3.59 -3.52 11.90
C ASN A 167 3.01 -2.67 10.76
N VAL A 168 1.75 -2.24 10.88
CA VAL A 168 1.06 -1.43 9.85
C VAL A 168 0.51 -0.17 10.48
N TYR A 169 0.87 0.98 9.92
CA TYR A 169 0.33 2.29 10.26
C TYR A 169 -0.41 2.88 9.08
N GLU A 170 -1.61 3.42 9.32
CA GLU A 170 -2.41 4.08 8.29
C GLU A 170 -2.69 5.52 8.69
N ILE A 171 -2.44 6.44 7.76
CA ILE A 171 -2.71 7.87 7.94
C ILE A 171 -3.68 8.29 6.85
N THR A 172 -4.86 8.75 7.25
CA THR A 172 -5.83 9.33 6.30
C THR A 172 -5.46 10.79 6.05
N GLU A 173 -5.14 11.13 4.80
CA GLU A 173 -4.86 12.51 4.39
C GLU A 173 -6.14 13.28 4.14
N LYS A 174 -7.06 12.67 3.38
CA LYS A 174 -8.34 13.27 2.99
C LYS A 174 -9.40 12.19 2.81
N GLY A 175 -10.63 12.53 3.13
CA GLY A 175 -11.79 11.67 2.96
C GLY A 175 -12.28 11.08 4.27
N LEU A 176 -13.59 10.84 4.34
CA LEU A 176 -14.26 10.17 5.44
C LEU A 176 -14.88 8.90 4.87
N ALA A 177 -14.27 7.75 5.14
CA ALA A 177 -14.85 6.46 4.78
C ALA A 177 -15.23 5.74 6.08
N ALA A 178 -16.40 6.08 6.64
CA ALA A 178 -16.96 5.35 7.76
C ALA A 178 -17.74 4.14 7.22
N GLN A 179 -17.09 2.97 7.07
CA GLN A 179 -17.74 1.68 6.82
C GLN A 179 -16.76 0.51 6.89
N ALA A 180 -17.25 -0.65 7.35
CA ALA A 180 -16.57 -1.93 7.19
C ALA A 180 -16.58 -2.37 5.72
N MET A 181 -15.40 -2.64 5.15
CA MET A 181 -15.24 -3.15 3.79
C MET A 181 -14.31 -4.35 3.82
N LEU A 182 -14.64 -5.36 3.01
CA LEU A 182 -13.69 -6.41 2.66
C LEU A 182 -12.90 -5.91 1.45
N ASN A 183 -11.67 -5.47 1.69
CA ASN A 183 -10.77 -4.99 0.65
C ASN A 183 -9.67 -6.00 0.42
N GLY A 184 -9.47 -6.32 -0.85
CA GLY A 184 -8.26 -6.93 -1.35
C GLY A 184 -7.23 -5.86 -1.73
N TYR A 185 -5.96 -6.11 -1.42
CA TYR A 185 -4.82 -5.29 -1.84
C TYR A 185 -3.83 -6.17 -2.60
N LYS A 186 -3.23 -5.67 -3.67
CA LYS A 186 -2.10 -6.29 -4.36
C LYS A 186 -0.95 -5.30 -4.40
N TYR A 187 0.24 -5.73 -4.04
CA TYR A 187 1.49 -4.98 -4.12
C TYR A 187 2.45 -5.69 -5.06
N TRP A 188 3.22 -4.97 -5.86
CA TRP A 188 4.24 -5.54 -6.74
C TRP A 188 5.33 -4.52 -7.11
N PRO A 189 6.55 -4.97 -7.45
CA PRO A 189 7.62 -4.08 -7.93
C PRO A 189 7.24 -3.28 -9.17
N ASP A 190 7.74 -2.05 -9.25
CA ASP A 190 7.65 -1.22 -10.44
C ASP A 190 8.90 -1.42 -11.33
N ASP A 191 8.79 -2.25 -12.35
CA ASP A 191 9.91 -2.59 -13.24
C ASP A 191 10.51 -1.37 -13.95
N GLU A 192 9.72 -0.31 -14.19
CA GLU A 192 10.22 0.91 -14.84
C GLU A 192 11.07 1.75 -13.89
N LEU A 193 10.68 1.77 -12.61
CA LEU A 193 11.37 2.53 -11.58
C LEU A 193 12.54 1.77 -10.94
N ASN A 194 12.65 0.45 -11.14
CA ASN A 194 13.71 -0.37 -10.55
C ASN A 194 14.84 -0.76 -11.53
N LYS A 195 14.89 -0.13 -12.71
CA LYS A 195 16.03 -0.24 -13.65
C LYS A 195 17.26 0.54 -13.19
#